data_AF-A0A7G9GXQ4-F1
#
_entry.id   AF-A0A7G9GXQ4-F1
#
_cell.length_a   1.000
_cell.length_b   1.000
_cell.length_c   1.000
_cell.angle_alpha   90.00
_cell.angle_beta   90.00
_cell.angle_gamma   90.00
#
_symmetry.space_group_name_H-M   'P 1'
#
loop_
_entity.id
_entity.type
_entity.pdbx_description
1 polymer ?
#
loop_
_entity_poly.entity_id
_entity_poly.type
_entity_poly.pdbx_seq_one_letter_code
_entity_poly.pdbx_strand_id
1 'polypeptide(L)'
;MEKDFDIVFVKPRKFEDCVKCVEHIKKDKIVHINLLDLDSKESQRILDYISGAVYIKGGQIENPGESIFCTIPKNKTYLFEYKTKTENYDEEEEIIPSYKK
;
A
#
# COMPACT_ATOMS: atom_id res chain seq x y z
N MET A 1 22.96 6.66 8.15
CA MET A 1 22.31 5.43 7.65
C MET A 1 20.81 5.68 7.65
N GLU A 2 20.17 5.48 6.51
CA GLU A 2 18.71 5.62 6.38
C GLU A 2 18.06 4.50 7.22
N LYS A 3 17.04 4.82 8.03
CA LYS A 3 16.36 3.83 8.86
C LYS A 3 15.61 2.85 7.95
N ASP A 4 15.87 1.57 8.13
CA ASP A 4 15.27 0.51 7.34
C ASP A 4 13.87 0.18 7.88
N PHE A 5 12.84 0.77 7.30
CA PHE A 5 11.44 0.52 7.67
C PHE A 5 10.85 -0.56 6.77
N ASP A 6 10.08 -1.51 7.33
CA ASP A 6 9.42 -2.57 6.54
C ASP A 6 8.15 -2.09 5.82
N ILE A 7 7.54 -1.01 6.32
CA ILE A 7 6.30 -0.42 5.80
C ILE A 7 6.55 1.06 5.49
N VAL A 8 6.05 1.51 4.34
CA VAL A 8 6.10 2.91 3.91
C VAL A 8 4.71 3.38 3.55
N PHE A 9 4.33 4.57 4.03
CA PHE A 9 3.06 5.22 3.71
C PHE A 9 3.27 6.27 2.65
N VAL A 10 2.47 6.21 1.59
CA VAL A 10 2.51 7.13 0.47
C VAL A 10 1.09 7.62 0.20
N LYS A 11 0.92 8.94 0.09
CA LYS A 11 -0.33 9.57 -0.37
C LYS A 11 -0.05 10.28 -1.70
N PRO A 12 -0.16 9.58 -2.85
CA PRO A 12 0.01 10.19 -4.17
C PRO A 12 -0.96 11.35 -4.39
N ARG A 13 -0.48 12.43 -5.01
CA ARG A 13 -1.32 13.59 -5.40
C ARG A 13 -1.44 13.76 -6.91
N LYS A 14 -0.65 12.99 -7.66
CA LYS A 14 -0.58 12.99 -9.12
C LYS A 14 0.05 11.70 -9.61
N PHE A 15 -0.16 11.38 -10.88
CA PHE A 15 0.36 10.15 -11.49
C PHE A 15 1.86 9.94 -11.26
N GLU A 16 2.70 10.98 -11.33
CA GLU A 16 4.16 10.83 -11.21
C GLU A 16 4.63 10.33 -9.84
N ASP A 17 3.81 10.43 -8.79
CA ASP A 17 4.14 9.89 -7.47
C ASP A 17 4.16 8.34 -7.47
N CYS A 18 3.61 7.68 -8.49
CA CYS A 18 3.68 6.22 -8.65
C CYS A 18 5.13 5.70 -8.70
N VAL A 19 6.08 6.52 -9.20
CA VAL A 19 7.50 6.19 -9.25
C VAL A 19 8.07 5.98 -7.84
N LYS A 20 7.66 6.79 -6.86
CA LYS A 20 8.10 6.63 -5.47
C LYS A 20 7.60 5.31 -4.88
N CYS A 21 6.33 4.96 -5.13
CA CYS A 21 5.79 3.66 -4.73
C CYS A 21 6.63 2.51 -5.31
N VAL A 22 6.96 2.56 -6.61
CA VAL A 22 7.76 1.53 -7.28
C VAL A 22 9.18 1.44 -6.72
N GLU A 23 9.82 2.55 -6.36
CA GLU A 23 11.14 2.51 -5.72
C GLU A 23 11.10 1.82 -4.34
N HIS A 24 10.01 1.95 -3.59
CA HIS A 24 9.82 1.20 -2.34
C HIS A 24 9.52 -0.28 -2.59
N ILE A 25 8.69 -0.61 -3.59
CA ILE A 25 8.39 -1.99 -4.00
C ILE A 25 9.66 -2.73 -4.43
N LYS A 26 10.56 -2.06 -5.18
CA LYS A 26 11.85 -2.63 -5.61
C LYS A 26 12.72 -3.03 -4.42
N LYS A 27 12.64 -2.29 -3.32
CA LYS A 27 13.35 -2.53 -2.05
C LYS A 27 12.64 -3.54 -1.13
N ASP A 28 11.66 -4.28 -1.65
CA ASP A 28 10.88 -5.28 -0.91
C ASP A 28 10.21 -4.71 0.35
N LYS A 29 9.71 -3.47 0.24
CA LYS A 29 8.93 -2.80 1.29
C LYS A 29 7.43 -3.00 1.05
N ILE A 30 6.68 -3.07 2.15
CA ILE A 30 5.22 -2.91 2.09
C ILE A 30 4.92 -1.45 1.83
N VAL A 31 4.10 -1.16 0.83
CA VAL A 31 3.72 0.21 0.48
C VAL A 31 2.23 0.39 0.71
N HIS A 32 1.87 1.19 1.70
CA HIS A 32 0.51 1.62 1.93
C HIS A 32 0.24 2.90 1.16
N ILE A 33 -0.76 2.86 0.28
CA ILE A 33 -1.04 3.85 -0.74
C ILE A 33 -2.44 4.41 -0.47
N ASN A 34 -2.53 5.70 -0.17
CA ASN A 34 -3.79 6.41 -0.02
C ASN A 34 -4.06 7.26 -1.27
N LEU A 35 -5.12 6.93 -2.00
CA LEU A 35 -5.54 7.58 -3.25
C LEU A 35 -6.75 8.53 -3.07
N LEU A 36 -7.14 8.86 -1.83
CA LEU A 36 -8.35 9.64 -1.52
C LEU A 36 -8.40 11.01 -2.22
N ASP A 37 -7.25 11.64 -2.46
CA ASP A 37 -7.17 12.98 -3.07
C ASP A 37 -7.22 12.95 -4.62
N LEU A 38 -7.31 11.76 -5.23
CA LEU A 38 -7.29 11.58 -6.67
C LEU A 38 -8.66 11.21 -7.21
N ASP A 39 -8.94 11.63 -8.45
CA ASP A 39 -10.12 11.14 -9.16
C ASP A 39 -9.97 9.65 -9.51
N SER A 40 -11.09 9.03 -9.89
CA SER A 40 -11.12 7.60 -10.20
C SER A 40 -10.22 7.21 -11.37
N LYS A 41 -10.03 8.11 -12.35
CA LYS A 41 -9.22 7.85 -13.53
C LYS A 41 -7.73 7.86 -13.18
N GLU A 42 -7.27 8.86 -12.44
CA GLU A 42 -5.90 8.95 -11.97
C GLU A 42 -5.56 7.84 -10.98
N SER A 43 -6.49 7.53 -10.06
CA SER A 43 -6.35 6.40 -9.13
C SER A 43 -6.14 5.09 -9.88
N GLN A 44 -6.98 4.80 -10.89
CA GLN A 44 -6.83 3.59 -11.70
C GLN A 44 -5.49 3.57 -12.44
N ARG A 45 -5.07 4.68 -13.05
CA ARG A 45 -3.78 4.76 -13.76
C ARG A 45 -2.60 4.46 -12.83
N ILE A 46 -2.62 4.99 -11.61
CA ILE A 46 -1.58 4.71 -10.61
C ILE A 46 -1.59 3.23 -10.23
N LEU A 47 -2.76 2.64 -10.00
CA LEU A 47 -2.88 1.22 -9.67
C LEU A 47 -2.41 0.33 -10.82
N ASP A 48 -2.74 0.64 -12.07
CA ASP A 48 -2.27 -0.11 -13.25
C ASP A 48 -0.74 -0.10 -13.34
N TYR A 49 -0.14 1.07 -13.13
CA TYR A 49 1.32 1.22 -13.15
C TYR A 49 1.99 0.43 -12.02
N ILE A 50 1.46 0.53 -10.80
CA ILE A 50 1.99 -0.18 -9.62
C ILE A 50 1.79 -1.68 -9.76
N SER A 51 0.65 -2.14 -10.30
CA SER A 51 0.34 -3.56 -10.52
C SER A 51 1.37 -4.23 -11.41
N GLY A 52 1.86 -3.53 -12.45
CA GLY A 52 2.95 -4.04 -13.28
C GLY A 52 4.23 -4.30 -12.48
N ALA A 53 4.63 -3.36 -11.62
CA ALA A 53 5.82 -3.51 -10.78
C ALA A 53 5.66 -4.62 -9.74
N VAL A 54 4.49 -4.70 -9.09
CA VAL A 54 4.17 -5.75 -8.10
C VAL A 54 4.19 -7.13 -8.75
N TYR A 55 3.59 -7.26 -9.95
CA TYR A 55 3.57 -8.51 -10.71
C TYR A 55 4.99 -9.00 -11.03
N ILE A 56 5.87 -8.12 -11.53
CA ILE A 56 7.26 -8.47 -11.84
C ILE A 56 8.04 -8.89 -10.58
N LYS A 57 7.75 -8.26 -9.44
CA LYS A 57 8.35 -8.62 -8.14
C LYS A 57 7.71 -9.85 -7.48
N GLY A 58 6.65 -10.41 -8.08
CA GLY A 58 5.90 -11.54 -7.55
C GLY A 58 5.18 -11.24 -6.23
N GLY A 59 4.91 -9.96 -5.95
CA GLY A 59 4.11 -9.54 -4.80
C GLY A 59 2.61 -9.57 -5.11
N GLN A 60 1.83 -9.00 -4.20
CA GLN A 60 0.38 -8.84 -4.34
C GLN A 60 -0.08 -7.45 -3.91
N ILE A 61 -1.27 -7.06 -4.36
CA ILE A 61 -1.94 -5.83 -3.94
C ILE A 61 -3.17 -6.22 -3.13
N GLU A 62 -3.32 -5.58 -1.98
CA GLU A 62 -4.43 -5.75 -1.05
C GLU A 62 -5.19 -4.44 -0.92
N ASN A 63 -6.51 -4.51 -0.76
CA ASN A 63 -7.37 -3.34 -0.58
C ASN A 63 -8.00 -3.39 0.83
N PRO A 64 -7.36 -2.76 1.83
CA PRO A 64 -7.87 -2.70 3.20
C PRO A 64 -9.08 -1.78 3.40
N GLY A 65 -9.37 -0.85 2.49
CA GLY A 65 -10.38 0.17 2.71
C GLY A 65 -10.58 1.11 1.53
N GLU A 66 -11.54 2.02 1.63
CA GLU A 66 -11.89 2.91 0.53
C GLU A 66 -10.69 3.80 0.12
N SER A 67 -10.30 3.72 -1.15
CA SER A 67 -9.15 4.42 -1.71
C SER A 67 -7.80 4.09 -1.05
N ILE A 68 -7.71 3.01 -0.28
CA ILE A 68 -6.48 2.54 0.36
C ILE A 68 -6.03 1.22 -0.28
N PHE A 69 -4.75 1.14 -0.63
CA PHE A 69 -4.14 -0.04 -1.22
C PHE A 69 -2.81 -0.37 -0.57
N CYS A 70 -2.48 -1.64 -0.45
CA CYS A 70 -1.22 -2.12 0.11
C CYS A 70 -0.52 -3.04 -0.87
N THR A 71 0.74 -2.76 -1.20
CA THR A 71 1.56 -3.73 -1.93
C THR A 71 2.33 -4.60 -0.95
N ILE A 72 2.19 -5.92 -1.04
CA ILE A 72 2.88 -6.87 -0.17
C ILE A 72 3.92 -7.66 -0.99
N PRO A 73 5.21 -7.59 -0.63
CA PRO A 73 6.25 -8.42 -1.23
C PRO A 73 6.05 -9.92 -0.93
N LYS A 74 6.46 -10.78 -1.87
CA LYS A 74 6.30 -12.25 -1.78
C LYS A 74 6.81 -12.88 -0.47
N ASN A 75 7.87 -12.32 0.09
CA ASN A 75 8.59 -12.83 1.24
C ASN A 75 8.11 -12.24 2.58
N LYS A 76 7.06 -11.41 2.59
CA LYS A 76 6.52 -10.79 3.80
C LYS A 76 5.18 -11.42 4.17
N THR A 77 4.98 -11.61 5.47
CA THR A 77 3.69 -12.03 6.04
C THR A 77 3.01 -10.80 6.63
N TYR A 78 1.69 -10.73 6.48
CA TYR A 78 0.83 -9.67 6.99
C TYR A 78 -0.39 -10.33 7.62
N LEU A 79 -1.01 -9.61 8.55
CA LEU A 79 -2.28 -9.97 9.15
C LEU A 79 -3.18 -8.76 9.01
N PHE A 80 -4.33 -8.94 8.36
CA PHE A 80 -5.41 -7.98 8.43
C PHE A 80 -6.37 -8.43 9.53
N GLU A 81 -6.38 -7.72 10.65
CA GLU A 81 -7.38 -7.90 11.70
C GLU A 81 -8.58 -7.00 11.43
N TYR A 82 -9.21 -7.11 10.26
CA TYR A 82 -10.51 -6.46 10.08
C TYR A 82 -11.56 -7.29 10.82
N LYS A 83 -12.15 -6.70 11.86
CA LYS A 83 -13.53 -7.07 12.23
C LYS A 83 -14.38 -6.73 11.01
N THR A 84 -15.07 -7.71 10.42
CA THR A 84 -16.18 -7.43 9.53
C THR A 84 -17.04 -6.35 10.18
N LYS A 85 -17.08 -5.13 9.60
CA LYS A 85 -17.84 -4.01 10.15
C LYS A 85 -19.31 -4.43 10.25
N THR A 86 -19.77 -4.73 11.47
CA THR A 86 -21.08 -4.25 11.91
C THR A 86 -21.00 -2.73 11.97
N GLU A 87 -22.03 -2.08 11.47
CA GLU A 87 -22.09 -0.65 11.14
C GLU A 87 -21.57 0.31 12.23
N ASN A 88 -20.84 1.34 11.76
CA ASN A 88 -20.68 2.70 12.30
C ASN A 88 -19.35 3.13 12.96
N TYR A 89 -18.92 4.30 12.48
CA TYR A 89 -17.97 5.32 12.96
C TYR A 89 -16.49 5.24 12.58
N ASP A 90 -16.00 6.44 12.28
CA ASP A 90 -14.75 6.85 11.67
C ASP A 90 -13.59 6.77 12.66
N GLU A 91 -12.68 5.81 12.49
CA GLU A 91 -11.35 5.88 13.07
C GLU A 91 -10.35 5.40 12.01
N GLU A 92 -9.45 6.30 11.58
CA GLU A 92 -8.40 5.99 10.61
C GLU A 92 -7.45 4.95 11.23
N GLU A 93 -7.52 3.71 10.75
CA GLU A 93 -6.68 2.62 11.27
C GLU A 93 -5.21 2.81 10.85
N GLU A 94 -4.33 2.98 11.84
CA GLU A 94 -2.89 3.09 11.63
C GLU A 94 -2.26 1.69 11.52
N ILE A 95 -1.46 1.44 10.47
CA ILE A 95 -0.81 0.13 10.28
C ILE A 95 0.32 -0.05 11.29
N ILE A 96 0.29 -1.17 12.03
CA ILE A 96 1.38 -1.60 12.92
C ILE A 96 2.18 -2.74 12.26
N PRO A 97 3.46 -2.53 11.91
CA PRO A 97 4.34 -3.60 11.45
C PRO A 97 4.66 -4.60 12.59
N SER A 98 4.50 -5.90 12.33
CA SER A 98 4.91 -6.97 13.25
C SER A 98 6.30 -7.49 12.91
N TYR A 99 7.23 -7.44 13.87
CA TYR A 99 8.55 -8.04 13.76
C TYR A 99 8.57 -9.39 14.51
N LYS A 100 8.89 -10.50 13.81
CA LYS A 100 9.21 -11.77 14.47
C LYS A 100 10.67 -11.74 14.96
N LYS A 101 10.86 -12.11 16.23
CA LYS A 101 12.19 -12.36 16.84
C LYS A 101 12.90 -13.53 16.19
#